data_AF-A0A3M3ZVD4-F1
#
_entry.id   AF-A0A3M3ZVD4-F1
#
_cell.length_a   1.000
_cell.length_b   1.000
_cell.length_c   1.000
_cell.angle_alpha   90.00
_cell.angle_beta   90.00
_cell.angle_gamma   90.00
#
_symmetry.space_group_name_H-M   'P 1'
#
loop_
_entity.id
_entity.type
_entity.pdbx_description
1 polymer ?
#
loop_
_entity_poly.entity_id
_entity_poly.type
_entity_poly.pdbx_seq_one_letter_code
_entity_poly.pdbx_strand_id
1 'polypeptide(L)' 'MKYLWSPEGQEIAANNYLRPRDPQVLARFQDRFLKVDFLSVEKTFGDWRTVQKTHFIDGGVFDQIYPGK' A
#
# COMPACT_ATOMS: atom_id res chain seq x y z
N MET A 1 11.70 2.40 -15.17
CA MET A 1 11.36 2.44 -13.73
C MET A 1 11.90 3.66 -12.99
N LYS A 2 13.14 4.12 -13.18
CA LYS A 2 13.70 5.27 -12.42
C LYS A 2 12.84 6.55 -12.48
N TYR A 3 12.22 6.82 -13.62
CA TYR A 3 11.40 8.01 -13.82
C TYR A 3 10.09 8.03 -13.02
N LEU A 4 9.55 6.87 -12.62
CA LEU A 4 8.39 6.83 -11.71
C LEU A 4 8.70 7.51 -10.37
N TRP A 5 9.97 7.54 -9.99
CA TRP A 5 10.46 8.13 -8.75
C TRP A 5 11.02 9.54 -8.94
N SER A 6 10.95 10.11 -10.15
CA SER A 6 11.27 11.53 -10.34
C SER A 6 10.17 12.40 -9.71
N PRO A 7 10.46 13.68 -9.40
CA PRO A 7 9.43 14.61 -8.92
C PRO A 7 8.20 14.67 -9.84
N GLU A 8 8.43 14.69 -11.15
CA GLU A 8 7.36 14.70 -12.16
C GLU A 8 6.52 13.42 -12.15
N GLY A 9 7.17 12.25 -12.09
CA GLY A 9 6.45 10.98 -11.99
C GLY A 9 5.61 10.86 -10.72
N GLN A 10 6.13 11.37 -9.60
CA GLN A 10 5.40 11.42 -8.32
C GLN A 10 4.25 12.42 -8.35
N GLU A 11 4.38 13.54 -9.06
CA GLU A 11 3.31 14.52 -9.25
C GLU A 11 2.17 13.96 -10.11
N ILE A 12 2.49 13.23 -11.20
CA ILE A 12 1.49 12.50 -11.99
C ILE A 12 0.78 11.46 -11.12
N ALA A 13 1.51 10.72 -10.28
CA ALA A 13 0.93 9.76 -9.35
C ALA A 13 -0.06 10.43 -8.38
N ALA A 14 0.32 11.57 -7.77
CA ALA A 14 -0.53 12.32 -6.86
C ALA A 14 -1.80 12.86 -7.53
N ASN A 15 -1.69 13.34 -8.78
CA ASN A 15 -2.85 13.77 -9.58
C ASN A 15 -3.83 12.61 -9.88
N ASN A 16 -3.34 11.37 -9.89
CA ASN A 16 -4.14 10.16 -10.06
C ASN A 16 -4.43 9.44 -8.73
N TYR A 17 -4.42 10.16 -7.60
CA TYR A 17 -4.79 9.66 -6.27
C TYR A 17 -3.88 8.57 -5.69
N LEU A 18 -2.71 8.33 -6.30
CA LEU A 18 -1.67 7.48 -5.71
C LEU A 18 -0.83 8.31 -4.75
N ARG A 19 -0.73 7.89 -3.48
CA ARG A 19 0.03 8.63 -2.46
C ARG A 19 1.52 8.69 -2.83
N PRO A 20 2.09 9.87 -3.13
CA PRO A 20 3.50 10.00 -3.50
C PRO A 20 4.41 9.70 -2.30
N ARG A 21 5.61 9.20 -2.60
CA ARG A 21 6.69 8.95 -1.63
C ARG A 21 7.60 10.16 -1.44
N ASP A 22 7.71 11.01 -2.46
CA ASP A 22 8.46 12.27 -2.35
C ASP A 22 7.76 13.20 -1.34
N PRO A 23 8.42 13.60 -0.23
CA PRO A 23 7.82 14.44 0.79
C PRO A 23 7.42 15.84 0.29
N GLN A 24 8.17 16.40 -0.66
CA GLN A 24 7.89 17.72 -1.23
C GLN A 24 6.63 17.68 -2.10
N VAL A 25 6.49 16.62 -2.90
CA VAL A 25 5.26 16.39 -3.67
C VAL A 25 4.10 16.13 -2.72
N LEU A 26 4.24 15.23 -1.73
CA LEU A 26 3.17 14.92 -0.78
C LEU A 26 2.64 16.17 -0.03
N ALA A 27 3.53 17.08 0.37
CA ALA A 27 3.16 18.30 1.08
C ALA A 27 2.21 19.20 0.28
N ARG A 28 2.30 19.20 -1.06
CA ARG A 28 1.43 19.98 -1.94
C ARG A 28 0.01 19.41 -2.09
N PHE A 29 -0.20 18.16 -1.69
CA PHE A 29 -1.48 17.43 -1.84
C PHE A 29 -2.07 17.02 -0.47
N GLN A 30 -1.78 17.78 0.59
CA GLN A 30 -2.25 17.50 1.95
C GLN A 30 -3.78 17.59 2.11
N ASP A 31 -4.44 18.34 1.22
CA ASP A 31 -5.90 18.41 1.08
C ASP A 31 -6.52 17.05 0.73
N ARG A 32 -5.79 16.21 -0.03
CA ARG A 32 -6.22 14.87 -0.45
C ARG A 32 -5.62 13.75 0.41
N PHE A 33 -4.37 13.89 0.81
CA PHE A 33 -3.65 12.85 1.55
C PHE A 33 -3.47 13.24 3.02
N LEU A 34 -4.54 13.05 3.79
CA LEU A 34 -4.52 13.25 5.23
C LEU A 34 -3.39 12.44 5.89
N LYS A 35 -2.89 12.98 7.00
CA LYS A 35 -1.96 12.27 7.86
C LYS A 35 -2.74 11.18 8.59
N VAL A 36 -2.34 9.93 8.38
CA VAL A 36 -2.90 8.75 9.03
C VAL A 36 -1.77 7.84 9.47
N ASP A 37 -2.03 7.04 10.49
CA ASP A 37 -1.06 6.05 10.96
C ASP A 37 -1.14 4.81 10.09
N PHE A 38 0.04 4.33 9.67
CA PHE A 38 0.18 3.16 8.81
C PHE A 38 0.88 2.04 9.56
N LEU A 39 0.43 0.82 9.29
CA LEU A 39 1.09 -0.41 9.72
C LEU A 39 1.92 -0.96 8.55
N SER A 40 3.13 -1.43 8.84
CA SER A 40 3.93 -2.17 7.87
C SER A 40 3.59 -3.66 7.96
N VAL A 41 3.17 -4.25 6.84
CA VAL A 41 2.89 -5.69 6.77
C VAL A 41 4.12 -6.49 7.19
N GLU A 42 5.30 -6.16 6.65
CA GLU A 42 6.55 -6.88 6.94
C GLU A 42 6.93 -6.82 8.43
N LYS A 43 6.75 -5.67 9.08
CA LYS A 43 7.08 -5.52 10.51
C LYS A 43 6.08 -6.19 11.43
N THR A 44 4.81 -6.31 11.01
CA THR A 44 3.75 -6.81 11.87
C THR A 44 3.43 -8.28 11.66
N PHE A 45 3.49 -8.75 10.41
CA PHE A 45 3.09 -10.10 10.02
C PHE A 45 4.22 -10.94 9.42
N GLY A 46 5.38 -10.33 9.15
CA GLY A 46 6.51 -10.99 8.48
C GLY A 46 6.46 -10.86 6.96
N ASP A 47 7.27 -11.65 6.26
CA ASP A 47 7.43 -11.52 4.81
C ASP A 47 6.14 -11.87 4.04
N TRP A 48 6.00 -11.29 2.85
CA TRP A 48 4.80 -11.47 2.02
C TRP A 48 4.50 -12.92 1.64
N ARG A 49 5.52 -13.79 1.52
CA ARG A 49 5.28 -15.21 1.18
C ARG A 49 4.62 -15.92 2.36
N THR A 50 5.06 -15.64 3.58
CA THR A 50 4.45 -16.17 4.81
C THR A 50 3.04 -15.63 5.02
N VAL A 51 2.83 -14.32 4.81
CA VAL A 51 1.50 -13.69 4.90
C VAL A 51 0.53 -14.32 3.89
N GLN A 52 0.93 -14.44 2.62
CA GLN A 52 0.11 -15.04 1.58
C GLN A 52 -0.26 -16.49 1.93
N LYS A 53 0.73 -17.31 2.33
CA LYS A 53 0.53 -18.72 2.70
C LYS A 53 -0.39 -18.90 3.90
N THR A 54 -0.30 -18.01 4.89
CA THR A 54 -1.09 -18.14 6.11
C THR A 54 -2.53 -17.74 5.87
N HIS A 55 -2.75 -16.64 5.14
CA HIS A 55 -4.06 -16.00 5.10
C HIS A 55 -4.86 -16.28 3.82
N PHE A 56 -4.22 -16.43 2.65
CA PHE A 56 -4.90 -16.25 1.35
C PHE A 56 -4.70 -17.38 0.34
N ILE A 57 -4.01 -18.47 0.68
CA ILE A 57 -4.05 -19.68 -0.15
C ILE A 57 -5.34 -20.45 0.11
N ASP A 58 -5.68 -21.39 -0.79
CA ASP A 58 -6.76 -22.35 -0.57
C ASP A 58 -6.57 -23.09 0.77
N GLY A 59 -7.60 -23.08 1.60
CA GLY A 59 -7.59 -23.59 2.98
C GLY A 59 -6.96 -22.65 4.01
N GLY A 60 -6.51 -21.46 3.60
CA GLY A 60 -5.97 -20.41 4.47
C GLY A 60 -7.02 -19.80 5.40
N VAL A 61 -6.58 -18.86 6.25
CA VAL A 61 -7.47 -18.24 7.24
C VAL A 61 -8.68 -17.55 6.60
N PHE A 62 -8.53 -16.93 5.42
CA PHE A 62 -9.63 -16.28 4.73
C PHE A 62 -10.79 -17.24 4.42
N ASP A 63 -10.50 -18.44 3.90
CA ASP A 63 -11.52 -19.44 3.56
C ASP A 63 -12.28 -19.95 4.79
N GLN A 64 -11.62 -19.96 5.95
CA GLN A 64 -12.24 -20.38 7.22
C GLN A 64 -13.26 -19.36 7.73
N ILE A 65 -13.02 -18.07 7.47
CA ILE A 65 -13.87 -16.97 7.95
C ILE A 65 -14.85 -16.45 6.89
N TYR A 66 -14.61 -16.76 5.62
CA TYR A 66 -15.46 -16.39 4.50
C TYR A 66 -16.12 -17.66 3.91
N PRO A 67 -17.16 -18.21 4.58
CA PRO A 67 -17.93 -19.29 4.00
C PRO A 67 -18.65 -18.73 2.77
N GLY A 68 -18.14 -19.07 1.58
CA GLY A 68 -18.70 -18.64 0.30
C GLY A 68 -20.21 -18.86 0.30
N LYS A 69 -20.96 -17.77 0.27
CA LYS A 69 -22.35 -17.79 -0.20
C LYS A 69 -22.37 -17.60 -1.70
#